data_AF-A0A2P2BR34-F1
#
_entry.id   AF-A0A2P2BR34-F1
#
_cell.length_a   1.000
_cell.length_b   1.000
_cell.length_c   1.000
_cell.angle_alpha   90.00
_cell.angle_beta   90.00
_cell.angle_gamma   90.00
#
_symmetry.space_group_name_H-M   'P 1'
#
loop_
_entity.id
_entity.type
_entity.pdbx_description
1 polymer ?
#
loop_
_entity_poly.entity_id
_entity_poly.type
_entity_poly.pdbx_seq_one_letter_code
_entity_poly.pdbx_strand_id
1 'polypeptide(L)'
;MKLVDLNNYILNDFDKNIFKRMTKDSEVNLNNYVCSVICDLVNFIPMGEELKKETKENIKNCDEVEVGEIATYTSLIPYVQLELKDNKDVAIIANSLVEKLISYIVGYLSKEEFDKNLENIQGMLNISYMFYDGLVKYFTFNREYIVSTIDKNIK
;
A
#
# COMPACT_ATOMS: atom_id res chain seq x y z
N MET A 1 -2.22 -0.14 17.19
CA MET A 1 -2.85 1.12 16.76
C MET A 1 -4.13 0.79 16.04
N LYS A 2 -5.21 1.47 16.39
CA LYS A 2 -6.49 1.40 15.68
C LYS A 2 -6.51 2.41 14.55
N LEU A 3 -7.32 2.19 13.53
CA LEU A 3 -7.46 3.10 12.39
C LEU A 3 -7.93 4.48 12.85
N VAL A 4 -8.85 4.51 13.83
CA VAL A 4 -9.36 5.77 14.40
C VAL A 4 -8.27 6.64 15.03
N ASP A 5 -7.16 6.04 15.48
CA ASP A 5 -6.05 6.76 16.10
C ASP A 5 -5.31 7.65 15.07
N LEU A 6 -5.48 7.40 13.77
CA LEU A 6 -4.95 8.26 12.69
C LEU A 6 -5.53 9.68 12.74
N ASN A 7 -6.67 9.90 13.39
CA ASN A 7 -7.24 11.24 13.56
C ASN A 7 -6.25 12.20 14.25
N ASN A 8 -5.33 11.68 15.07
CA ASN A 8 -4.30 12.47 15.76
C ASN A 8 -3.16 12.91 14.84
N TYR A 9 -3.09 12.39 13.62
CA TYR A 9 -2.00 12.60 12.66
C TYR A 9 -2.43 13.46 11.46
N ILE A 10 -3.71 13.85 11.39
CA ILE A 10 -4.27 14.69 10.33
C ILE A 10 -3.77 16.13 10.50
N LEU A 11 -3.12 16.68 9.47
CA LEU A 11 -2.65 18.07 9.48
C LEU A 11 -3.33 18.96 8.45
N ASN A 12 -3.94 18.39 7.41
CA ASN A 12 -4.59 19.16 6.35
C ASN A 12 -5.94 18.55 5.91
N ASP A 13 -6.66 19.27 5.05
CA ASP A 13 -7.97 18.84 4.56
C ASP A 13 -7.90 17.57 3.70
N PHE A 14 -6.77 17.32 3.04
CA PHE A 14 -6.59 16.13 2.21
C PHE A 14 -6.39 14.87 3.06
N ASP A 15 -5.53 14.92 4.08
CA ASP A 15 -5.39 13.90 5.12
C ASP A 15 -6.77 13.56 5.70
N LYS A 16 -7.56 14.58 6.03
CA LYS A 16 -8.92 14.44 6.57
C LYS A 16 -9.86 13.73 5.59
N ASN A 17 -9.74 14.02 4.30
CA ASN A 17 -10.54 13.39 3.25
C ASN A 17 -10.19 11.91 3.06
N ILE A 18 -8.89 11.57 3.05
CA ILE A 18 -8.43 10.18 3.01
C ILE A 18 -8.91 9.43 4.26
N PHE A 19 -8.65 9.99 5.45
CA PHE A 19 -9.05 9.39 6.72
C PHE A 19 -10.55 9.09 6.78
N LYS A 20 -11.40 10.05 6.39
CA LYS A 20 -12.86 9.87 6.34
C LYS A 20 -13.30 8.78 5.37
N ARG A 21 -12.56 8.54 4.29
CA ARG A 21 -12.88 7.48 3.32
C ARG A 21 -12.42 6.12 3.85
N MET A 22 -11.19 6.02 4.36
CA MET A 22 -10.66 4.79 4.97
C MET A 22 -11.50 4.30 6.15
N THR A 23 -12.03 5.21 6.96
CA THR A 23 -12.83 4.87 8.16
C THR A 23 -14.27 4.49 7.87
N LYS A 24 -14.78 4.65 6.64
CA LYS A 24 -16.16 4.26 6.29
C LYS A 24 -16.37 2.76 6.29
N ASP A 25 -15.36 1.98 5.89
CA ASP A 25 -15.52 0.57 5.60
C ASP A 25 -15.06 -0.36 6.74
N SER A 26 -14.59 0.16 7.89
CA SER A 26 -13.96 -0.56 9.01
C SER A 26 -12.50 -0.98 8.78
N GLU A 27 -11.77 -1.18 9.90
CA GLU A 27 -10.35 -1.57 9.93
C GLU A 27 -10.08 -2.88 9.20
N VAL A 28 -10.98 -3.86 9.39
CA VAL A 28 -10.90 -5.19 8.78
C VAL A 28 -10.97 -5.08 7.26
N ASN A 29 -11.87 -4.25 6.73
CA ASN A 29 -12.00 -4.10 5.29
C ASN A 29 -10.80 -3.37 4.67
N LEU A 30 -10.21 -2.39 5.37
CA LEU A 30 -8.99 -1.75 4.88
C LEU A 30 -7.81 -2.73 4.82
N ASN A 31 -7.61 -3.52 5.88
CA ASN A 31 -6.54 -4.53 5.89
C ASN A 31 -6.79 -5.61 4.83
N ASN A 32 -8.05 -6.06 4.68
CA ASN A 32 -8.44 -7.00 3.63
C ASN A 32 -8.20 -6.44 2.23
N TYR A 33 -8.52 -5.17 1.99
CA TYR A 33 -8.27 -4.52 0.71
C TYR A 33 -6.79 -4.58 0.34
N VAL A 34 -5.90 -4.24 1.27
CA VAL A 34 -4.45 -4.33 1.06
C VAL A 34 -4.05 -5.76 0.71
N CYS A 35 -4.48 -6.75 1.49
CA CYS A 35 -4.17 -8.15 1.24
C CYS A 35 -4.69 -8.62 -0.13
N SER A 36 -5.93 -8.27 -0.48
CA SER A 36 -6.55 -8.65 -1.75
C SER A 36 -5.79 -8.06 -2.94
N VAL A 37 -5.43 -6.78 -2.91
CA VAL A 37 -4.64 -6.17 -3.99
C VAL A 37 -3.31 -6.90 -4.16
N ILE A 38 -2.56 -7.11 -3.08
CA ILE A 38 -1.26 -7.79 -3.17
C ILE A 38 -1.43 -9.22 -3.70
N CYS A 39 -2.39 -9.98 -3.16
CA CYS A 39 -2.65 -11.36 -3.61
C CYS A 39 -3.06 -11.41 -5.08
N ASP A 40 -3.92 -10.48 -5.52
CA ASP A 40 -4.39 -10.42 -6.90
C ASP A 40 -3.23 -10.10 -7.85
N LEU A 41 -2.33 -9.17 -7.47
CA LEU A 41 -1.14 -8.88 -8.25
C LEU A 41 -0.24 -10.11 -8.38
N VAL A 42 0.00 -10.84 -7.29
CA VAL A 42 0.87 -12.03 -7.35
C VAL A 42 0.22 -13.19 -8.11
N ASN A 43 -1.08 -13.40 -7.93
CA ASN A 43 -1.79 -14.55 -8.50
C ASN A 43 -2.13 -14.38 -9.99
N PHE A 44 -2.42 -13.15 -10.43
CA PHE A 44 -2.96 -12.90 -11.77
C PHE A 44 -1.98 -12.23 -12.73
N ILE A 45 -0.87 -11.64 -12.25
CA ILE A 45 0.20 -11.22 -13.14
C ILE A 45 0.90 -12.48 -13.67
N PRO A 46 1.13 -12.60 -15.00
CA PRO A 46 1.77 -13.75 -15.61
C PRO A 46 3.24 -13.84 -15.19
N MET A 47 3.48 -14.47 -14.04
CA MET A 47 4.80 -14.74 -13.46
C MET A 47 5.04 -16.25 -13.40
N GLY A 48 6.30 -16.66 -13.54
CA GLY A 48 6.70 -18.06 -13.37
C GLY A 48 6.45 -18.53 -11.93
N GLU A 49 6.20 -19.82 -11.75
CA GLU A 49 5.92 -20.41 -10.43
C GLU A 49 7.09 -20.25 -9.43
N GLU A 50 8.33 -20.18 -9.91
CA GLU A 50 9.50 -19.87 -9.08
C GLU A 50 9.44 -18.44 -8.53
N LEU A 51 9.12 -17.45 -9.36
CA LEU A 51 8.98 -16.05 -8.94
C LEU A 51 7.84 -15.86 -7.95
N LYS A 52 6.74 -16.60 -8.08
CA LYS A 52 5.65 -16.57 -7.09
C LYS A 52 6.10 -17.09 -5.72
N LYS A 53 6.89 -18.18 -5.71
CA LYS A 53 7.48 -18.71 -4.47
C LYS A 53 8.44 -17.71 -3.85
N GLU A 54 9.33 -17.10 -4.65
CA GLU A 54 10.25 -16.07 -4.18
C GLU A 54 9.50 -14.86 -3.61
N THR A 55 8.47 -14.39 -4.31
CA THR A 55 7.60 -13.30 -3.85
C THR A 55 6.97 -13.61 -2.49
N LYS A 56 6.46 -14.83 -2.32
CA LYS A 56 5.87 -15.28 -1.06
C LYS A 56 6.89 -15.28 0.07
N GLU A 57 8.12 -15.69 -0.18
CA GLU A 57 9.20 -15.66 0.80
C GLU A 57 9.67 -14.22 1.08
N ASN A 58 9.74 -13.35 0.08
CA ASN A 58 10.09 -11.94 0.25
C ASN A 58 9.12 -11.24 1.22
N ILE A 59 7.80 -11.41 1.03
CA ILE A 59 6.79 -10.79 1.91
C ILE A 59 6.90 -11.28 3.36
N LYS A 60 7.27 -12.55 3.58
CA LYS A 60 7.49 -13.09 4.93
C LYS A 60 8.74 -12.51 5.59
N ASN A 61 9.77 -12.28 4.79
CA ASN A 61 11.08 -11.81 5.23
C ASN A 61 11.16 -10.28 5.34
N CYS A 62 10.20 -9.54 4.77
CA CYS A 62 10.07 -8.10 5.01
C CYS A 62 10.00 -7.80 6.50
N ASP A 63 10.73 -6.77 6.91
CA ASP A 63 10.66 -6.31 8.29
C ASP A 63 9.30 -5.66 8.59
N GLU A 64 9.07 -5.29 9.85
CA GLU A 64 7.77 -4.79 10.27
C GLU A 64 7.42 -3.42 9.68
N VAL A 65 8.43 -2.60 9.39
CA VAL A 65 8.25 -1.27 8.81
C VAL A 65 7.99 -1.40 7.32
N GLU A 66 8.73 -2.27 6.62
CA GLU A 66 8.54 -2.53 5.20
C GLU A 66 7.12 -3.01 4.87
N VAL A 67 6.55 -3.90 5.69
CA VAL A 67 5.14 -4.32 5.51
C VAL A 67 4.19 -3.13 5.71
N GLY A 68 4.48 -2.27 6.68
CA GLY A 68 3.69 -1.05 6.92
C GLY A 68 3.73 -0.10 5.73
N GLU A 69 4.88 0.06 5.10
CA GLU A 69 5.08 0.92 3.93
C GLU A 69 4.45 0.35 2.67
N ILE A 70 4.58 -0.96 2.42
CA ILE A 70 3.90 -1.67 1.32
C ILE A 70 2.38 -1.51 1.44
N ALA A 71 1.84 -1.72 2.64
CA ALA A 71 0.42 -1.57 2.90
C ALA A 71 -0.05 -0.12 2.76
N THR A 72 0.75 0.84 3.24
CA THR A 72 0.50 2.27 3.06
C THR A 72 0.46 2.64 1.59
N TYR A 73 1.48 2.27 0.82
CA TYR A 73 1.55 2.48 -0.63
C TYR A 73 0.30 1.95 -1.31
N THR A 74 -0.04 0.69 -1.05
CA THR A 74 -1.21 0.00 -1.63
C THR A 74 -2.51 0.74 -1.30
N SER A 75 -2.68 1.16 -0.04
CA SER A 75 -3.88 1.86 0.42
C SER A 75 -4.06 3.24 -0.20
N LEU A 76 -2.97 3.89 -0.66
CA LEU A 76 -2.99 5.24 -1.21
C LEU A 76 -3.27 5.29 -2.72
N ILE A 77 -3.02 4.22 -3.47
CA ILE A 77 -3.22 4.16 -4.94
C ILE A 77 -4.63 4.64 -5.37
N PRO A 78 -5.75 4.21 -4.74
CA PRO A 78 -7.08 4.67 -5.13
C PRO A 78 -7.27 6.18 -5.00
N TYR A 79 -6.58 6.81 -4.04
CA TYR A 79 -6.69 8.25 -3.82
C TYR A 79 -5.92 9.03 -4.88
N VAL A 80 -4.84 8.48 -5.44
CA VAL A 80 -4.13 9.08 -6.57
C VAL A 80 -5.05 9.11 -7.80
N GLN A 81 -5.78 8.02 -8.04
CA GLN A 81 -6.78 7.98 -9.12
C GLN A 81 -7.89 9.02 -8.93
N LEU A 82 -8.33 9.23 -7.68
CA LEU A 82 -9.36 10.21 -7.36
C LEU A 82 -8.86 11.66 -7.51
N GLU A 83 -7.63 11.95 -7.08
CA GLU A 83 -7.04 13.28 -7.14
C GLU A 83 -6.72 13.68 -8.58
N LEU A 84 -6.18 12.74 -9.35
CA LEU A 84 -5.81 12.96 -10.75
C LEU A 84 -6.94 12.61 -11.74
N LYS A 85 -8.19 12.50 -11.29
CA LYS A 85 -9.32 12.03 -12.14
C LYS A 85 -9.51 12.82 -13.45
N ASP A 86 -9.14 14.10 -13.45
CA ASP A 86 -9.28 15.00 -14.60
C ASP A 86 -8.01 15.00 -15.48
N ASN A 87 -6.96 14.29 -15.06
CA ASN A 87 -5.75 14.07 -15.83
C ASN A 87 -5.96 12.93 -16.85
N LYS A 88 -5.67 13.20 -18.13
CA LYS A 88 -5.83 12.23 -19.23
C LYS A 88 -4.95 10.98 -19.05
N ASP A 89 -3.86 11.10 -18.30
CA ASP A 89 -2.88 10.04 -18.08
C ASP A 89 -3.08 9.30 -16.74
N VAL A 90 -4.17 9.57 -15.99
CA VAL A 90 -4.39 8.99 -14.66
C VAL A 90 -4.35 7.46 -14.64
N ALA A 91 -4.90 6.81 -15.67
CA ALA A 91 -4.86 5.37 -15.79
C ALA A 91 -3.43 4.85 -15.96
N ILE A 92 -2.61 5.56 -16.75
CA ILE A 92 -1.20 5.22 -16.98
C ILE A 92 -0.41 5.39 -15.67
N ILE A 93 -0.63 6.50 -14.96
CA ILE A 93 0.02 6.77 -13.67
C ILE A 93 -0.34 5.67 -12.66
N ALA A 94 -1.63 5.37 -12.49
CA ALA A 94 -2.06 4.37 -11.53
C ALA A 94 -1.53 2.97 -11.86
N ASN A 95 -1.50 2.59 -13.15
CA ASN A 95 -0.90 1.33 -13.58
C ASN A 95 0.59 1.29 -13.26
N SER A 96 1.33 2.39 -13.52
CA SER A 96 2.76 2.47 -13.17
C SER A 96 2.99 2.34 -11.65
N LEU A 97 2.11 2.90 -10.82
CA LEU A 97 2.21 2.73 -9.36
C LEU A 97 2.05 1.26 -8.95
N VAL A 98 1.11 0.55 -9.57
CA VAL A 98 0.87 -0.88 -9.34
C VAL A 98 2.06 -1.72 -9.83
N GLU A 99 2.62 -1.42 -11.00
CA GLU A 99 3.82 -2.09 -11.53
C GLU A 99 5.04 -1.92 -10.61
N LYS A 100 5.23 -0.73 -10.05
CA LYS A 100 6.31 -0.45 -9.09
C LYS A 100 6.11 -1.21 -7.78
N LEU A 101 4.87 -1.28 -7.29
CA LEU A 101 4.52 -2.06 -6.10
C LEU A 101 4.88 -3.53 -6.27
N ILE A 102 4.42 -4.17 -7.35
CA ILE A 102 4.74 -5.59 -7.58
C ILE A 102 6.23 -5.79 -7.84
N SER A 103 6.90 -4.89 -8.56
CA SER A 103 8.34 -4.98 -8.81
C SER A 103 9.15 -4.95 -7.51
N TYR A 104 8.75 -4.13 -6.54
CA TYR A 104 9.38 -4.11 -5.22
C TYR A 104 9.14 -5.41 -4.45
N ILE A 105 7.88 -5.87 -4.40
CA ILE A 105 7.48 -7.11 -3.72
C ILE A 105 8.22 -8.34 -4.27
N VAL A 106 8.40 -8.40 -5.59
CA VAL A 106 9.14 -9.49 -6.27
C VAL A 106 10.66 -9.36 -6.07
N GLY A 107 11.17 -8.18 -5.72
CA GLY A 107 12.59 -7.91 -5.50
C GLY A 107 13.35 -7.39 -6.74
N TYR A 108 12.63 -6.93 -7.77
CA TYR A 108 13.21 -6.28 -8.95
C TYR A 108 13.46 -4.77 -8.79
N LEU A 109 12.89 -4.18 -7.74
CA LEU A 109 13.02 -2.76 -7.44
C LEU A 109 13.66 -2.63 -6.05
N SER A 110 14.66 -1.76 -5.93
CA SER A 110 15.38 -1.58 -4.66
C SER A 110 14.57 -0.80 -3.63
N LYS A 111 14.90 -0.93 -2.35
CA LYS A 111 14.27 -0.16 -1.27
C LYS A 111 14.33 1.36 -1.53
N GLU A 112 15.48 1.87 -1.97
CA GLU A 112 15.66 3.30 -2.29
C GLU A 112 14.72 3.77 -3.41
N GLU A 113 14.53 2.96 -4.45
CA GLU A 113 13.58 3.28 -5.52
C GLU A 113 12.14 3.22 -5.03
N PHE A 114 11.82 2.29 -4.12
CA PHE A 114 10.49 2.16 -3.54
C PHE A 114 10.16 3.37 -2.68
N ASP A 115 11.11 3.84 -1.88
CA ASP A 115 10.97 5.03 -1.04
C ASP A 115 10.75 6.29 -1.88
N LYS A 116 11.47 6.44 -3.00
CA LYS A 116 11.20 7.52 -3.97
C LYS A 116 9.78 7.44 -4.53
N ASN A 117 9.25 6.23 -4.77
CA ASN A 117 7.88 6.07 -5.24
C ASN A 117 6.85 6.42 -4.17
N LEU A 118 7.13 6.11 -2.89
CA LEU A 118 6.31 6.56 -1.76
C LEU A 118 6.29 8.08 -1.64
N GLU A 119 7.45 8.74 -1.71
CA GLU A 119 7.57 10.20 -1.71
C GLU A 119 6.79 10.82 -2.88
N ASN A 120 6.83 10.20 -4.06
CA ASN A 120 6.06 10.65 -5.21
C ASN A 120 4.55 10.58 -4.96
N ILE A 121 4.04 9.46 -4.41
CA ILE A 121 2.62 9.35 -4.04
C ILE A 121 2.27 10.40 -2.98
N GLN A 122 3.12 10.60 -1.97
CA GLN A 122 2.90 11.60 -0.94
C GLN A 122 2.76 13.01 -1.53
N GLY A 123 3.67 13.37 -2.45
CA GLY A 123 3.65 14.66 -3.15
C GLY A 123 2.43 14.83 -4.05
N MET A 124 2.04 13.80 -4.81
CA MET A 124 0.84 13.83 -5.66
C MET A 124 -0.44 14.06 -4.85
N LEU A 125 -0.50 13.47 -3.66
CA LEU A 125 -1.65 13.56 -2.77
C LEU A 125 -1.59 14.74 -1.81
N ASN A 126 -0.46 15.44 -1.72
CA ASN A 126 -0.22 16.46 -0.70
C ASN A 126 -0.56 15.97 0.72
N ILE A 127 -0.30 14.69 1.00
CA ILE A 127 -0.49 14.13 2.36
C ILE A 127 0.63 14.61 3.25
N SER A 128 0.29 14.91 4.50
CA SER A 128 1.31 15.33 5.45
C SER A 128 2.19 14.15 5.86
N TYR A 129 3.46 14.43 6.13
CA TYR A 129 4.40 13.43 6.64
C TYR A 129 3.89 12.78 7.94
N MET A 130 3.22 13.54 8.81
CA MET A 130 2.63 12.98 10.04
C MET A 130 1.51 11.99 9.75
N PHE A 131 0.62 12.29 8.81
CA PHE A 131 -0.45 11.37 8.43
C PHE A 131 0.09 10.12 7.76
N TYR A 132 1.08 10.27 6.87
CA TYR A 132 1.81 9.16 6.27
C TYR A 132 2.45 8.24 7.33
N ASP A 133 3.23 8.81 8.26
CA ASP A 133 3.88 8.05 9.33
C ASP A 133 2.84 7.35 10.23
N GLY A 134 1.69 8.00 10.47
CA GLY A 134 0.54 7.38 11.12
C GLY A 134 0.03 6.14 10.39
N LEU A 135 -0.12 6.20 9.05
CA LEU A 135 -0.55 5.07 8.23
C LEU A 135 0.45 3.91 8.30
N VAL A 136 1.75 4.20 8.16
CA VAL A 136 2.81 3.19 8.28
C VAL A 136 2.71 2.51 9.65
N LYS A 137 2.64 3.27 10.74
CA LYS A 137 2.47 2.73 12.11
C LYS A 137 1.21 1.89 12.28
N TYR A 138 0.09 2.32 11.69
CA TYR A 138 -1.14 1.55 11.71
C TYR A 138 -0.94 0.18 11.04
N PHE A 139 -0.38 0.14 9.84
CA PHE A 139 -0.19 -1.11 9.11
C PHE A 139 0.91 -2.00 9.70
N THR A 140 2.01 -1.42 10.19
CA THR A 140 3.04 -2.14 10.96
C THR A 140 2.43 -2.84 12.17
N PHE A 141 1.54 -2.17 12.91
CA PHE A 141 0.83 -2.82 14.02
C PHE A 141 -0.07 -3.99 13.57
N ASN A 142 -0.57 -3.97 12.34
CA ASN A 142 -1.41 -5.02 11.76
C ASN A 142 -0.61 -6.02 10.91
N ARG A 143 0.73 -6.00 10.97
CA ARG A 143 1.62 -6.82 10.13
C ARG A 143 1.28 -8.30 10.17
N GLU A 144 1.11 -8.89 11.36
CA GLU A 144 0.87 -10.33 11.50
C GLU A 144 -0.39 -10.77 10.73
N TYR A 145 -1.45 -9.96 10.81
CA TYR A 145 -2.67 -10.19 10.05
C TYR A 145 -2.41 -10.13 8.54
N ILE A 146 -1.71 -9.08 8.09
CA ILE A 146 -1.45 -8.84 6.67
C ILE A 146 -0.59 -9.97 6.08
N VAL A 147 0.55 -10.27 6.69
CA VAL A 147 1.49 -11.31 6.22
C VAL A 147 0.83 -12.68 6.22
N SER A 148 0.13 -13.05 7.30
CA SER A 148 -0.53 -14.37 7.39
C SER A 148 -1.69 -14.53 6.41
N THR A 149 -2.39 -13.44 6.09
CA THR A 149 -3.47 -13.46 5.08
C THR A 149 -2.90 -13.59 3.68
N ILE A 150 -1.83 -12.85 3.37
CA ILE A 150 -1.16 -12.93 2.05
C ILE A 150 -0.56 -14.33 1.83
N ASP A 151 0.15 -14.87 2.83
CA ASP A 151 0.76 -16.20 2.77
C ASP A 151 -0.25 -17.31 2.46
N LYS A 152 -1.48 -17.20 3.00
CA LYS A 152 -2.54 -18.19 2.75
C LYS A 152 -3.17 -18.07 1.37
N ASN A 153 -3.16 -16.87 0.77
CA ASN A 153 -3.94 -16.57 -0.43
C ASN A 153 -3.11 -16.47 -1.72
N ILE A 154 -1.79 -16.33 -1.62
CA ILE A 154 -0.88 -16.52 -2.76
C ILE A 154 -0.80 -18.02 -3.07
N LYS A 155 -1.21 -18.39 -4.28
CA LYS A 155 -1.25 -19.76 -4.81
C LYS A 155 0.09 -20.22 -5.36
#